data_AF-A0A497PWD9-F1
#
_entry.id   AF-A0A497PWD9-F1
#
_cell.length_a   1.000
_cell.length_b   1.000
_cell.length_c   1.000
_cell.angle_alpha   90.00
_cell.angle_beta   90.00
_cell.angle_gamma   90.00
#
_symmetry.space_group_name_H-M   'P 1'
#
loop_
_entity.id
_entity.type
_entity.pdbx_description
1 polymer ?
#
loop_
_entity_poly.entity_id
_entity_poly.type
_entity_poly.pdbx_seq_one_letter_code
_entity_poly.pdbx_strand_id
1 'polypeptide(L)'
;MSGISAETGIHHANLYTVLDALSHRGLVVSQEGRPRVYRIPSLSHMEEMLIAKVRQLREDLEELHKTRHERREIPTLIYTVRGEVDVVAKIVGLIERAVETLLVVAPSLDALGERVLQSIAEATKRGVRIRAILAEPTSFDTAGMEQRIKRDTMAIDMVADSKEALISMPDLSVCGWADNPFISVQLEGFLEQTWQNSKKE
;
A
#
# COMPACT_ATOMS: atom_id res chain seq x y z
N MET A 1 -36.64 35.94 15.61
CA MET A 1 -35.31 35.62 15.05
C MET A 1 -34.26 35.26 16.12
N SER A 2 -34.66 34.87 17.33
CA SER A 2 -33.78 34.44 18.44
C SER A 2 -33.68 32.91 18.63
N GLY A 3 -34.40 32.12 17.82
CA GLY A 3 -34.55 30.66 18.04
C GLY A 3 -33.32 29.82 17.69
N ILE A 4 -32.70 30.05 16.53
CA ILE A 4 -31.65 29.14 16.01
C ILE A 4 -30.37 29.19 16.86
N SER A 5 -29.94 30.37 17.31
CA SER A 5 -28.75 30.50 18.17
C SER A 5 -28.96 29.83 19.53
N ALA A 6 -30.18 29.91 20.08
CA ALA A 6 -30.55 29.26 21.35
C ALA A 6 -30.70 27.74 21.22
N GLU A 7 -31.22 27.24 20.10
CA GLU A 7 -31.41 25.79 19.86
C GLU A 7 -30.13 25.06 19.43
N THR A 8 -29.19 25.75 18.78
CA THR A 8 -27.96 25.13 18.23
C THR A 8 -26.71 25.38 19.08
N GLY A 9 -26.77 26.27 20.07
CA GLY A 9 -25.62 26.70 20.88
C GLY A 9 -24.58 27.52 20.12
N ILE A 10 -24.85 27.90 18.86
CA ILE A 10 -23.93 28.68 18.03
C ILE A 10 -24.09 30.16 18.37
N HIS A 11 -22.99 30.82 18.75
CA HIS A 11 -22.97 32.27 18.99
C HIS A 11 -23.43 33.06 17.77
N HIS A 12 -24.26 34.09 18.01
CA HIS A 12 -24.90 34.90 16.96
C HIS A 12 -23.92 35.52 15.95
N ALA A 13 -22.70 35.85 16.38
CA ALA A 13 -21.63 36.39 15.54
C ALA A 13 -21.09 35.36 14.51
N ASN A 14 -21.19 34.06 14.81
CA ASN A 14 -20.66 32.98 13.97
C ASN A 14 -21.76 32.26 13.17
N LEU A 15 -23.03 32.52 13.47
CA LEU A 15 -24.18 31.81 12.88
C LEU A 15 -24.20 31.95 11.34
N TYR A 16 -23.99 33.17 10.83
CA TYR A 16 -23.98 33.42 9.40
C TYR A 16 -22.79 32.75 8.71
N THR A 17 -21.60 32.75 9.31
CA THR A 17 -20.41 32.06 8.79
C THR A 17 -20.63 30.55 8.72
N VAL A 18 -21.25 29.96 9.73
CA VAL A 18 -21.57 28.52 9.75
C VAL A 18 -22.64 28.18 8.71
N LEU A 19 -23.71 28.97 8.61
CA LEU A 19 -24.76 28.77 7.60
C LEU A 19 -24.22 28.93 6.17
N ASP A 20 -23.28 29.86 5.97
CA ASP A 20 -22.62 30.04 4.69
C ASP A 20 -21.70 28.86 4.33
N ALA A 21 -20.93 28.34 5.30
CA ALA A 21 -20.12 27.13 5.11
C ALA A 21 -20.98 25.88 4.83
N LEU A 22 -22.12 25.75 5.52
CA LEU A 22 -23.09 24.69 5.25
C LEU A 22 -23.72 24.84 3.86
N SER A 23 -23.93 26.08 3.42
CA SER A 23 -24.44 26.36 2.08
C SER A 23 -23.43 26.00 0.99
N HIS A 24 -22.16 26.33 1.17
CA HIS A 24 -21.07 25.89 0.28
C HIS A 24 -20.94 24.36 0.22
N ARG A 25 -21.28 23.66 1.30
CA ARG A 25 -21.28 22.18 1.34
C ARG A 25 -22.54 21.56 0.73
N GLY A 26 -23.55 22.36 0.38
CA GLY A 26 -24.84 21.90 -0.15
C GLY A 26 -25.80 21.36 0.91
N LEU A 27 -25.49 21.57 2.19
CA LEU A 27 -26.28 21.08 3.32
C LEU A 27 -27.43 22.03 3.67
N VAL A 28 -27.38 23.26 3.16
CA VAL A 28 -28.39 24.30 3.36
C VAL A 28 -28.47 25.16 2.09
N VAL A 29 -29.68 25.54 1.68
CA VAL A 29 -29.90 26.44 0.55
C VAL A 29 -30.29 27.81 1.09
N SER A 30 -29.61 28.86 0.62
CA SER A 30 -30.00 30.25 0.85
C SER A 30 -31.06 30.64 -0.19
N GLN A 31 -32.23 31.08 0.25
CA GLN A 31 -33.18 31.76 -0.64
C GLN A 31 -32.86 33.26 -0.68
N GLU A 32 -32.86 33.84 -1.88
CA GLU A 32 -32.67 35.28 -2.05
C GLU A 32 -33.87 36.05 -1.50
N GLY A 33 -33.61 36.96 -0.57
CA GLY A 33 -34.62 37.74 0.12
C GLY A 33 -34.01 38.58 1.25
N ARG A 34 -34.72 39.62 1.69
CA ARG A 34 -34.39 40.38 2.90
C ARG A 34 -35.50 40.16 3.93
N PRO A 35 -35.26 39.45 5.03
CA PRO A 35 -33.98 38.83 5.45
C PRO A 35 -33.62 37.56 4.66
N ARG A 36 -32.32 37.22 4.62
CA ARG A 36 -31.79 36.01 3.96
C ARG A 36 -32.23 34.79 4.76
N VAL A 37 -32.95 33.85 4.13
CA VAL A 37 -33.49 32.65 4.77
C VAL A 37 -32.73 31.42 4.29
N TYR A 38 -32.38 30.57 5.24
CA TYR A 38 -31.64 29.32 5.03
C TYR A 38 -32.57 28.14 5.28
N ARG A 39 -32.61 27.17 4.37
CA ARG A 39 -33.44 25.96 4.50
C ARG A 39 -32.62 24.71 4.22
N ILE A 40 -32.86 23.64 4.98
CA ILE A 40 -32.31 22.31 4.67
C ILE A 40 -32.98 21.82 3.37
N PRO A 41 -32.21 21.38 2.36
CA PRO A 41 -32.76 20.81 1.13
C PRO A 41 -33.54 19.52 1.42
N SER A 42 -34.42 19.13 0.50
CA SER A 42 -35.11 17.83 0.60
C SER A 42 -34.10 16.67 0.51
N LEU A 43 -34.46 15.52 1.08
CA LEU A 43 -33.64 14.31 0.99
C LEU A 43 -33.32 13.93 -0.47
N SER A 44 -34.31 14.01 -1.36
CA SER A 44 -34.12 13.74 -2.79
C SER A 44 -33.10 14.66 -3.45
N HIS A 45 -33.08 15.95 -3.09
CA HIS A 45 -32.09 16.90 -3.61
C HIS A 45 -30.68 16.60 -3.05
N MET A 46 -30.57 16.20 -1.78
CA MET A 46 -29.28 15.76 -1.24
C MET A 46 -28.76 14.48 -1.91
N GLU A 47 -29.65 13.53 -2.20
CA GLU A 47 -29.32 12.31 -2.95
C GLU A 47 -28.82 12.65 -4.37
N GLU A 48 -29.54 13.51 -5.09
CA GLU A 48 -29.14 13.99 -6.43
C GLU A 48 -27.77 14.67 -6.39
N MET A 49 -27.52 15.54 -5.40
CA MET A 49 -26.23 16.20 -5.21
C MET A 49 -25.10 15.21 -4.94
N LEU A 50 -25.34 14.19 -4.10
CA LEU A 50 -24.33 13.19 -3.78
C LEU A 50 -24.02 12.32 -5.01
N ILE A 51 -25.06 11.89 -5.74
CA ILE A 51 -24.92 11.15 -6.98
C ILE A 51 -24.14 11.98 -8.01
N ALA A 52 -24.44 13.27 -8.14
CA ALA A 52 -23.71 14.17 -9.03
C ALA A 52 -22.24 14.31 -8.65
N LYS A 53 -21.92 14.45 -7.35
CA LYS A 53 -20.52 14.49 -6.87
C LYS A 53 -19.77 13.18 -7.13
N VAL A 54 -20.43 12.04 -6.93
CA VAL A 54 -19.82 10.72 -7.20
C VAL A 54 -19.61 10.52 -8.70
N ARG A 55 -20.55 10.98 -9.55
CA ARG A 55 -20.39 10.97 -11.01
C ARG A 55 -19.24 11.86 -11.46
N GLN A 56 -19.14 13.08 -10.94
CA GLN A 56 -18.04 13.98 -11.24
C GLN A 56 -16.70 13.37 -10.81
N LEU A 57 -16.61 12.83 -9.60
CA LEU A 57 -15.38 12.15 -9.13
C LEU A 57 -14.99 10.98 -10.04
N ARG A 58 -15.98 10.22 -10.50
CA ARG A 58 -15.75 9.13 -11.46
C ARG A 58 -15.23 9.67 -12.79
N GLU A 59 -15.84 10.72 -13.33
CA GLU A 59 -15.42 11.35 -14.58
C GLU A 59 -13.99 11.92 -14.48
N ASP A 60 -13.68 12.61 -13.38
CA ASP A 60 -12.34 13.13 -13.09
C ASP A 60 -11.31 11.99 -13.00
N LEU A 61 -11.67 10.86 -12.36
CA LEU A 61 -10.81 9.67 -12.28
C LEU A 61 -10.65 8.96 -13.63
N GLU A 62 -11.69 8.92 -14.45
CA GLU A 62 -11.64 8.40 -15.82
C GLU A 62 -10.76 9.28 -16.71
N GLU A 63 -10.84 10.60 -16.58
CA GLU A 63 -9.98 11.55 -17.29
C GLU A 63 -8.52 11.37 -16.88
N LEU A 64 -8.24 11.30 -15.58
CA LEU A 64 -6.90 10.97 -15.07
C LEU A 64 -6.39 9.62 -15.61
N HIS A 65 -7.25 8.61 -15.72
CA HIS A 65 -6.91 7.32 -16.33
C HIS A 65 -6.61 7.42 -17.82
N LYS A 66 -7.34 8.26 -18.57
CA LYS A 66 -7.08 8.52 -20.00
C LYS A 66 -5.78 9.29 -20.19
N THR A 67 -5.52 10.32 -19.37
CA THR A 67 -4.25 11.05 -19.41
C THR A 67 -3.05 10.15 -19.09
N ARG A 68 -3.26 9.11 -18.26
CA ARG A 68 -2.26 8.07 -17.97
C ARG A 68 -1.99 7.12 -19.15
N HIS A 69 -2.96 6.90 -20.04
CA HIS A 69 -2.73 6.14 -21.28
C HIS A 69 -2.01 6.96 -22.36
N GLU A 70 -2.20 8.29 -22.36
CA GLU A 70 -1.56 9.20 -23.34
C GLU A 70 -0.14 9.63 -22.93
N ARG A 71 0.15 9.68 -21.62
CA ARG A 71 1.51 9.85 -21.10
C ARG A 71 2.13 8.48 -20.88
N ARG A 72 2.90 8.03 -21.88
CA ARG A 72 3.94 6.97 -21.84
C ARG A 72 3.89 6.09 -20.59
N GLU A 73 3.66 4.79 -20.80
CA GLU A 73 4.10 3.69 -19.94
C GLU A 73 5.09 4.21 -18.88
N ILE A 74 4.65 4.42 -17.64
CA ILE A 74 5.60 4.68 -16.56
C ILE A 74 6.56 3.51 -16.67
N PRO A 75 7.83 3.69 -17.04
CA PRO A 75 8.71 2.55 -17.21
C PRO A 75 8.75 1.88 -15.85
N THR A 76 8.12 0.73 -15.72
CA THR A 76 8.20 -0.08 -14.52
C THR A 76 9.60 -0.67 -14.56
N LEU A 77 10.56 0.15 -14.16
CA LEU A 77 11.97 -0.06 -14.45
C LEU A 77 12.46 -1.17 -13.52
N ILE A 78 12.55 -2.38 -14.08
CA ILE A 78 13.18 -3.52 -13.43
C ILE A 78 14.67 -3.41 -13.74
N TYR A 79 15.48 -3.20 -12.70
CA TYR A 79 16.92 -3.15 -12.83
C TYR A 79 17.47 -4.56 -12.71
N THR A 80 18.30 -4.94 -13.67
CA THR A 80 19.07 -6.18 -13.59
C THR A 80 20.37 -5.91 -12.85
N VAL A 81 20.56 -6.59 -11.73
CA VAL A 81 21.83 -6.62 -10.98
C VAL A 81 22.50 -7.96 -11.30
N ARG A 82 23.80 -7.94 -11.60
CA ARG A 82 24.56 -9.14 -12.00
C ARG A 82 25.77 -9.32 -11.10
N GLY A 83 26.10 -10.58 -10.83
CA GLY A 83 27.20 -10.96 -9.96
C GLY A 83 26.74 -11.15 -8.52
N GLU A 84 27.21 -12.24 -7.92
CA GLU A 84 26.85 -12.67 -6.57
C GLU A 84 27.02 -11.54 -5.54
N VAL A 85 28.16 -10.83 -5.56
CA VAL A 85 28.46 -9.74 -4.62
C VAL A 85 27.41 -8.63 -4.67
N ASP A 86 27.03 -8.21 -5.88
CA ASP A 86 26.09 -7.11 -6.09
C ASP A 86 24.65 -7.55 -5.80
N VAL A 87 24.29 -8.80 -6.15
CA VAL A 87 22.98 -9.39 -5.83
C VAL A 87 22.81 -9.52 -4.33
N VAL A 88 23.80 -10.05 -3.61
CA VAL A 88 23.78 -10.13 -2.13
C VAL A 88 23.71 -8.73 -1.52
N ALA A 89 24.47 -7.76 -2.03
CA ALA A 89 24.39 -6.38 -1.55
C ALA A 89 23.00 -5.78 -1.76
N LYS A 90 22.33 -6.09 -2.88
CA LYS A 90 20.97 -5.63 -3.16
C LYS A 90 19.94 -6.29 -2.23
N ILE A 91 20.06 -7.59 -1.98
CA ILE A 91 19.23 -8.33 -1.01
C ILE A 91 19.37 -7.73 0.39
N VAL A 92 20.61 -7.56 0.89
CA VAL A 92 20.87 -6.96 2.20
C VAL A 92 20.26 -5.56 2.29
N GLY A 93 20.48 -4.72 1.29
CA GLY A 93 19.92 -3.37 1.28
C GLY A 93 18.38 -3.34 1.30
N LEU A 94 17.73 -4.29 0.61
CA LEU A 94 16.26 -4.43 0.64
C LEU A 94 15.78 -4.78 2.06
N ILE A 95 16.45 -5.72 2.74
CA ILE A 95 16.09 -6.16 4.10
C ILE A 95 16.36 -5.05 5.14
N GLU A 96 17.46 -4.31 4.99
CA GLU A 96 17.80 -3.18 5.86
C GLU A 96 16.77 -2.04 5.77
N ARG A 97 16.18 -1.82 4.59
CA ARG A 97 15.14 -0.80 4.37
C ARG A 97 13.74 -1.22 4.84
N ALA A 98 13.48 -2.52 5.02
CA ALA A 98 12.18 -3.01 5.45
C ALA A 98 11.82 -2.48 6.86
N VAL A 99 10.58 -1.98 6.99
CA VAL A 99 10.05 -1.35 8.20
C VAL A 99 8.93 -2.17 8.84
N GLU A 100 7.99 -2.70 8.07
CA GLU A 100 6.78 -3.35 8.57
C GLU A 100 6.72 -4.84 8.23
N THR A 101 7.02 -5.21 6.98
CA THR A 101 6.89 -6.57 6.48
C THR A 101 8.04 -6.97 5.56
N LEU A 102 8.40 -8.25 5.65
CA LEU A 102 9.29 -8.90 4.71
C LEU A 102 8.74 -10.29 4.38
N LEU A 103 8.49 -10.55 3.10
CA LEU A 103 8.14 -11.87 2.60
C LEU A 103 9.33 -12.43 1.83
N VAL A 104 9.83 -13.58 2.24
CA VAL A 104 10.98 -14.26 1.66
C VAL A 104 10.55 -15.60 1.10
N VAL A 105 10.94 -15.88 -0.14
CA VAL A 105 10.84 -17.21 -0.74
C VAL A 105 12.22 -17.59 -1.23
N ALA A 106 12.70 -18.77 -0.85
CA ALA A 106 14.02 -19.23 -1.25
C ALA A 106 14.10 -20.77 -1.21
N PRO A 107 14.94 -21.43 -2.04
CA PRO A 107 15.16 -22.86 -1.91
C PRO A 107 15.77 -23.22 -0.54
N SER A 108 16.82 -22.48 -0.15
CA SER A 108 17.49 -22.62 1.14
C SER A 108 17.85 -21.23 1.67
N LEU A 109 17.46 -20.95 2.91
CA LEU A 109 17.78 -19.68 3.58
C LEU A 109 19.28 -19.63 3.93
N ASP A 110 19.85 -20.76 4.36
CA ASP A 110 21.25 -20.88 4.77
C ASP A 110 22.20 -20.60 3.57
N ALA A 111 21.76 -20.95 2.36
CA ALA A 111 22.51 -20.72 1.13
C ALA A 111 22.62 -19.23 0.73
N LEU A 112 21.84 -18.33 1.33
CA LEU A 112 21.94 -16.88 1.06
C LEU A 112 23.17 -16.22 1.69
N GLY A 113 23.85 -16.94 2.60
CA GLY A 113 25.08 -16.52 3.24
C GLY A 113 24.88 -15.63 4.47
N GLU A 114 25.93 -15.57 5.29
CA GLU A 114 25.92 -14.95 6.63
C GLU A 114 25.44 -13.49 6.64
N ARG A 115 25.82 -12.70 5.62
CA ARG A 115 25.42 -11.29 5.53
C ARG A 115 23.90 -11.11 5.42
N VAL A 116 23.25 -11.98 4.65
CA VAL A 116 21.79 -11.94 4.49
C VAL A 116 21.12 -12.40 5.78
N LEU A 117 21.59 -13.51 6.36
CA LEU A 117 21.08 -14.03 7.63
C LEU A 117 21.18 -13.00 8.77
N GLN A 118 22.33 -12.30 8.87
CA GLN A 118 22.51 -11.22 9.84
C GLN A 118 21.51 -10.09 9.62
N SER A 119 21.30 -9.65 8.37
CA SER A 119 20.34 -8.58 8.07
C SER A 119 18.89 -8.98 8.38
N ILE A 120 18.53 -10.26 8.21
CA ILE A 120 17.23 -10.80 8.62
C ILE A 120 17.08 -10.78 10.14
N ALA A 121 18.09 -11.24 10.88
CA ALA A 121 18.09 -11.20 12.35
C ALA A 121 17.93 -9.77 12.87
N GLU A 122 18.62 -8.81 12.25
CA GLU A 122 18.49 -7.38 12.58
C GLU A 122 17.10 -6.85 12.24
N ALA A 123 16.50 -7.22 11.11
CA ALA A 123 15.13 -6.85 10.77
C ALA A 123 14.12 -7.39 11.78
N THR A 124 14.26 -8.64 12.22
CA THR A 124 13.43 -9.22 13.30
C THR A 124 13.57 -8.43 14.59
N LYS A 125 14.80 -8.04 14.98
CA LYS A 125 15.04 -7.20 16.17
C LYS A 125 14.41 -5.81 16.06
N ARG A 126 14.30 -5.24 14.86
CA ARG A 126 13.57 -3.98 14.61
C ARG A 126 12.05 -4.14 14.68
N GLY A 127 11.53 -5.37 14.75
CA GLY A 127 10.10 -5.66 14.79
C GLY A 127 9.45 -5.83 13.42
N VAL A 128 10.23 -6.02 12.35
CA VAL A 128 9.70 -6.33 11.02
C VAL A 128 9.03 -7.71 11.06
N ARG A 129 7.81 -7.82 10.54
CA ARG A 129 7.11 -9.11 10.45
C ARG A 129 7.62 -9.90 9.27
N ILE A 130 8.37 -10.97 9.53
CA ILE A 130 8.99 -11.77 8.48
C ILE A 130 8.24 -13.09 8.29
N ARG A 131 7.91 -13.38 7.03
CA ARG A 131 7.33 -14.66 6.59
C ARG A 131 8.25 -15.30 5.57
N ALA A 132 8.54 -16.59 5.73
CA ALA A 132 9.47 -17.32 4.87
C ALA A 132 8.84 -18.58 4.27
N ILE A 133 8.93 -18.75 2.95
CA ILE A 133 8.59 -19.99 2.24
C ILE A 133 9.88 -20.62 1.76
N LEU A 134 10.22 -21.80 2.28
CA LEU A 134 11.49 -22.46 2.00
C LEU A 134 11.28 -23.82 1.31
N ALA A 135 12.20 -24.25 0.45
CA ALA A 135 12.17 -25.63 -0.05
C ALA A 135 12.67 -26.64 0.99
N GLU A 136 13.65 -26.22 1.78
CA GLU A 136 14.32 -27.02 2.80
C GLU A 136 14.27 -26.32 4.17
N PRO A 137 14.23 -27.09 5.29
CA PRO A 137 14.39 -26.52 6.62
C PRO A 137 15.72 -25.78 6.74
N THR A 138 15.75 -24.73 7.56
CA THR A 138 16.92 -23.89 7.79
C THR A 138 17.51 -24.15 9.18
N SER A 139 18.84 -24.06 9.30
CA SER A 139 19.53 -24.11 10.59
C SER A 139 19.61 -22.75 11.30
N PHE A 140 19.26 -21.68 10.59
CA PHE A 140 19.17 -20.32 11.13
C PHE A 140 18.11 -20.21 12.24
N ASP A 141 18.38 -19.39 13.25
CA ASP A 141 17.39 -19.11 14.30
C ASP A 141 16.26 -18.25 13.73
N THR A 142 15.08 -18.86 13.61
CA THR A 142 13.89 -18.26 13.00
C THR A 142 12.92 -17.75 14.05
N ALA A 143 13.35 -17.60 15.31
CA ALA A 143 12.56 -16.99 16.36
C ALA A 143 12.03 -15.62 15.92
N GLY A 144 10.69 -15.48 15.90
CA GLY A 144 10.01 -14.26 15.46
C GLY A 144 9.67 -14.22 13.96
N MET A 145 9.95 -15.29 13.21
CA MET A 145 9.56 -15.47 11.81
C MET A 145 8.45 -16.52 11.71
N GLU A 146 7.52 -16.34 10.78
CA GLU A 146 6.62 -17.43 10.37
C GLU A 146 7.22 -18.17 9.18
N GLN A 147 7.16 -19.50 9.19
CA GLN A 147 7.76 -20.33 8.14
C GLN A 147 6.78 -21.33 7.54
N ARG A 148 6.97 -21.63 6.26
CA ARG A 148 6.27 -22.69 5.53
C ARG A 148 7.20 -23.40 4.57
N ILE A 149 6.91 -24.67 4.29
CA ILE A 149 7.71 -25.49 3.39
C ILE A 149 6.99 -25.71 2.05
N LYS A 150 7.72 -25.45 0.96
CA LYS A 150 7.32 -25.69 -0.43
C LYS A 150 8.53 -26.16 -1.25
N ARG A 151 8.65 -27.49 -1.42
CA ARG A 151 9.82 -28.19 -1.98
C ARG A 151 10.14 -27.88 -3.45
N ASP A 152 9.19 -27.36 -4.20
CA ASP A 152 9.34 -26.96 -5.61
C ASP A 152 9.77 -25.49 -5.77
N THR A 153 10.19 -24.81 -4.70
CA THR A 153 10.73 -23.45 -4.77
C THR A 153 12.08 -23.45 -5.49
N MET A 154 12.18 -22.71 -6.61
CA MET A 154 13.37 -22.68 -7.48
C MET A 154 13.98 -21.29 -7.68
N ALA A 155 13.40 -20.25 -7.08
CA ALA A 155 13.89 -18.87 -7.19
C ALA A 155 13.96 -18.26 -5.80
N ILE A 156 14.72 -17.17 -5.68
CA ILE A 156 14.76 -16.34 -4.48
C ILE A 156 13.89 -15.12 -4.76
N ASP A 157 12.73 -15.03 -4.12
CA ASP A 157 11.82 -13.90 -4.24
C ASP A 157 11.74 -13.17 -2.90
N MET A 158 11.80 -11.83 -2.94
CA MET A 158 11.66 -11.00 -1.75
C MET A 158 10.77 -9.80 -2.02
N VAL A 159 9.88 -9.50 -1.07
CA VAL A 159 9.09 -8.27 -1.06
C VAL A 159 9.17 -7.62 0.31
N ALA A 160 9.48 -6.32 0.33
CA ALA A 160 9.50 -5.49 1.53
C ALA A 160 8.41 -4.41 1.45
N ASP A 161 7.59 -4.31 2.49
CA ASP A 161 6.58 -3.26 2.72
C ASP A 161 5.64 -2.95 1.54
N SER A 162 5.41 -3.93 0.66
CA SER A 162 4.68 -3.75 -0.61
C SER A 162 5.23 -2.63 -1.53
N LYS A 163 6.49 -2.23 -1.34
CA LYS A 163 7.13 -1.09 -2.06
C LYS A 163 8.33 -1.51 -2.89
N GLU A 164 9.08 -2.50 -2.41
CA GLU A 164 10.31 -2.95 -3.02
C GLU A 164 10.26 -4.47 -3.24
N ALA A 165 10.68 -4.93 -4.41
CA ALA A 165 10.64 -6.35 -4.79
C ALA A 165 11.91 -6.79 -5.52
N LEU A 166 12.27 -8.05 -5.33
CA LEU A 166 13.42 -8.70 -5.96
C LEU A 166 13.10 -10.14 -6.34
N ILE A 167 13.57 -10.58 -7.50
CA ILE A 167 13.57 -11.97 -7.95
C ILE A 167 15.00 -12.30 -8.38
N SER A 168 15.61 -13.32 -7.77
CA SER A 168 16.97 -13.77 -8.05
C SER A 168 17.02 -15.24 -8.42
N MET A 169 17.99 -15.58 -9.27
CA MET A 169 18.40 -16.97 -9.45
C MET A 169 18.92 -17.54 -8.11
N PRO A 170 18.78 -18.86 -7.85
CA PRO A 170 19.29 -19.50 -6.63
C PRO A 170 20.80 -19.38 -6.42
N ASP A 171 21.54 -19.30 -7.52
CA ASP A 171 23.00 -19.15 -7.52
C ASP A 171 23.44 -17.69 -7.33
N LEU A 172 22.50 -16.78 -7.09
CA LEU A 172 22.73 -15.35 -6.89
C LEU A 172 23.48 -14.67 -8.05
N SER A 173 23.55 -15.29 -9.23
CA SER A 173 24.30 -14.77 -10.38
C SER A 173 23.66 -13.52 -10.98
N VAL A 174 22.34 -13.40 -10.86
CA VAL A 174 21.56 -12.28 -11.39
C VAL A 174 20.24 -12.14 -10.64
N CYS A 175 19.83 -10.89 -10.41
CA CYS A 175 18.49 -10.59 -9.93
C CYS A 175 17.83 -9.45 -10.71
N GLY A 176 16.50 -9.53 -10.84
CA GLY A 176 15.65 -8.40 -11.19
C GLY A 176 15.20 -7.70 -9.91
N TRP A 177 15.36 -6.39 -9.86
CA TRP A 177 14.98 -5.57 -8.71
C TRP A 177 14.07 -4.41 -9.14
N ALA A 178 13.05 -4.12 -8.35
CA ALA A 178 12.14 -3.00 -8.57
C ALA A 178 11.81 -2.28 -7.26
N ASP A 179 11.98 -0.96 -7.28
CA ASP A 179 11.43 -0.03 -6.28
C ASP A 179 10.19 0.62 -6.90
N ASN A 180 9.12 -0.17 -6.98
CA ASN A 180 7.87 0.23 -7.58
C ASN A 180 6.70 -0.51 -6.91
N PRO A 181 5.83 0.19 -6.18
CA PRO A 181 4.72 -0.42 -5.47
C PRO A 181 3.79 -1.27 -6.35
N PHE A 182 3.63 -0.94 -7.64
CA PHE A 182 2.79 -1.72 -8.54
C PHE A 182 3.37 -3.13 -8.79
N ILE A 183 4.68 -3.22 -9.05
CA ILE A 183 5.36 -4.52 -9.20
C ILE A 183 5.37 -5.26 -7.87
N SER A 184 5.70 -4.56 -6.79
CA SER A 184 5.86 -5.17 -5.47
C SER A 184 4.55 -5.76 -4.96
N VAL A 185 3.43 -5.04 -5.10
CA VAL A 185 2.09 -5.56 -4.74
C VAL A 185 1.70 -6.76 -5.61
N GLN A 186 2.03 -6.74 -6.92
CA GLN A 186 1.72 -7.85 -7.81
C GLN A 186 2.51 -9.12 -7.42
N LEU A 187 3.82 -8.98 -7.16
CA LEU A 187 4.64 -10.10 -6.69
C LEU A 187 4.17 -10.58 -5.31
N GLU A 188 3.91 -9.66 -4.37
CA GLU A 188 3.40 -10.01 -3.05
C GLU A 188 2.09 -10.80 -3.12
N GLY A 189 1.15 -10.39 -3.99
CA GLY A 189 -0.10 -11.12 -4.20
C GLY A 189 0.13 -12.56 -4.68
N PHE A 190 1.12 -12.79 -5.56
CA PHE A 190 1.50 -14.13 -5.98
C PHE A 190 2.16 -14.94 -4.84
N LEU A 191 3.05 -14.32 -4.07
CA LEU A 191 3.71 -14.97 -2.94
C LEU A 191 2.74 -15.25 -1.79
N GLU A 192 1.72 -14.41 -1.57
CA GLU A 192 0.66 -14.64 -0.59
C GLU A 192 -0.22 -15.83 -1.00
N GLN A 193 -0.57 -15.97 -2.27
CA GLN A 193 -1.26 -17.17 -2.76
C GLN A 193 -0.39 -18.42 -2.55
N THR A 194 0.91 -18.29 -2.81
CA THR A 194 1.87 -19.38 -2.55
C THR A 194 1.95 -19.71 -1.07
N TRP A 195 1.95 -18.70 -0.20
CA TRP A 195 1.90 -18.86 1.25
C TRP A 195 0.69 -19.68 1.65
N GLN A 196 -0.53 -19.29 1.24
CA GLN A 196 -1.76 -20.00 1.60
C GLN A 196 -1.76 -21.48 1.15
N ASN A 197 -1.18 -21.77 -0.01
CA ASN A 197 -1.11 -23.12 -0.57
C ASN A 197 0.07 -23.98 -0.03
N SER A 198 1.05 -23.36 0.63
CA SER A 198 2.19 -24.06 1.21
C SER A 198 1.86 -24.67 2.58
N LYS A 199 2.57 -25.75 2.93
CA LYS A 199 2.32 -26.49 4.18
C LYS A 199 2.94 -25.74 5.36
N LYS A 200 2.18 -25.64 6.45
CA LYS A 200 2.72 -25.20 7.74
C LYS A 200 3.70 -26.24 8.26
N GLU A 201 4.80 -25.77 8.82
CA GLU A 201 5.74 -26.58 9.61
C GLU A 201 5.26 -26.66 11.06
#